data_AF-A0A535INR3-F1
#
_entry.id   AF-A0A535INR3-F1
#
_cell.length_a   1.000
_cell.length_b   1.000
_cell.length_c   1.000
_cell.angle_alpha   90.00
_cell.angle_beta   90.00
_cell.angle_gamma   90.00
#
_symmetry.space_group_name_H-M   'P 1'
#
loop_
_entity.id
_entity.type
_entity.pdbx_description
1 polymer ?
#
loop_
_entity_poly.entity_id
_entity_poly.type
_entity_poly.pdbx_seq_one_letter_code
_entity_poly.pdbx_strand_id
1 'polypeptide(L)'
;MESRATSRRDLVLAAMTVVGLSRFAEGAAIWVVAVLLLVAMLLGTLQVLANADPLGESRGVPIEALLTPSTAALAWLGAIRLVPIGLALVPALVLGGVLLDRTLRTEARIIVSLREPNAADRTTILLEALLVAFLAFIGVAALVPGGLPEPGVPEASVTPLSESNLLVLAAADALVAGLLGYRASALRVRKVSD
;
A
#
# COMPACT_ATOMS: atom_id res chain seq x y z
N MET A 1 -8.08 -0.38 -25.30
CA MET A 1 -7.11 0.31 -24.40
C MET A 1 -7.82 1.23 -23.41
N GLU A 2 -8.86 1.94 -23.83
CA GLU A 2 -9.62 2.89 -23.01
C GLU A 2 -10.26 2.26 -21.76
N SER A 3 -10.93 1.09 -21.90
CA SER A 3 -11.60 0.42 -20.76
C SER A 3 -10.65 0.00 -19.62
N ARG A 4 -9.40 -0.37 -19.94
CA ARG A 4 -8.39 -0.77 -18.93
C ARG A 4 -7.90 0.42 -18.11
N ALA A 5 -7.65 1.55 -18.79
CA ALA A 5 -7.27 2.78 -18.12
C ALA A 5 -8.40 3.29 -17.22
N THR A 6 -9.65 3.12 -17.66
CA THR A 6 -10.85 3.45 -16.87
C THR A 6 -10.96 2.57 -15.62
N SER A 7 -10.90 1.24 -15.73
CA SER A 7 -11.02 0.35 -14.57
C SER A 7 -9.93 0.58 -13.51
N ARG A 8 -8.67 0.79 -13.92
CA ARG A 8 -7.59 1.14 -12.99
C ARG A 8 -7.84 2.48 -12.30
N ARG A 9 -8.25 3.49 -13.07
CA ARG A 9 -8.55 4.83 -12.54
C ARG A 9 -9.72 4.78 -11.55
N ASP A 10 -10.76 4.01 -11.85
CA ASP A 10 -11.93 3.87 -10.98
C ASP A 10 -11.55 3.21 -9.65
N LEU A 11 -10.69 2.17 -9.67
CA LEU A 11 -10.16 1.56 -8.45
C LEU A 11 -9.36 2.56 -7.61
N VAL A 12 -8.47 3.33 -8.25
CA VAL A 12 -7.67 4.36 -7.56
C VAL A 12 -8.58 5.43 -6.94
N LEU A 13 -9.59 5.90 -7.67
CA LEU A 13 -10.56 6.88 -7.17
C LEU A 13 -11.38 6.33 -6.01
N ALA A 14 -11.87 5.09 -6.12
CA ALA A 14 -12.60 4.43 -5.04
C ALA A 14 -11.74 4.28 -3.79
N ALA A 15 -10.50 3.81 -3.94
CA ALA A 15 -9.54 3.66 -2.84
C ALA A 15 -9.26 5.01 -2.16
N MET A 16 -8.96 6.06 -2.93
CA MET A 16 -8.67 7.39 -2.37
C MET A 16 -9.91 8.03 -1.74
N THR A 17 -11.11 7.71 -2.23
CA THR A 17 -12.36 8.13 -1.59
C THR A 17 -12.51 7.48 -0.23
N VAL A 18 -12.29 6.16 -0.12
CA VAL A 18 -12.30 5.45 1.17
C VAL A 18 -11.22 5.99 2.11
N VAL A 19 -10.01 6.24 1.61
CA VAL A 19 -8.91 6.80 2.41
C VAL A 19 -9.27 8.19 2.94
N GLY A 20 -9.84 9.06 2.10
CA GLY A 20 -10.32 10.39 2.52
C GLY A 20 -11.43 10.30 3.57
N LEU A 21 -12.43 9.45 3.35
CA LEU A 21 -13.55 9.25 4.29
C LEU A 21 -13.10 8.59 5.60
N SER A 22 -12.03 7.77 5.58
CA SER A 22 -11.48 7.14 6.79
C SER A 22 -10.94 8.15 7.81
N ARG A 23 -10.72 9.42 7.42
CA ARG A 23 -10.36 10.50 8.35
C ARG A 23 -11.45 10.76 9.40
N PHE A 24 -12.70 10.41 9.10
CA PHE A 24 -13.84 10.53 10.03
C PHE A 24 -14.07 9.28 10.88
N ALA A 25 -13.31 8.19 10.65
CA ALA A 25 -13.39 7.01 11.49
C ALA A 25 -12.53 7.19 12.75
N GLU A 26 -13.05 6.76 13.90
CA GLU A 26 -12.36 6.87 15.19
C GLU A 26 -12.24 5.52 15.90
N GLY A 27 -11.24 5.41 16.78
CA GLY A 27 -11.01 4.23 17.59
C GLY A 27 -10.88 2.93 16.79
N ALA A 28 -11.58 1.89 17.23
CA ALA A 28 -11.51 0.56 16.62
C ALA A 28 -12.07 0.50 15.18
N ALA A 29 -12.96 1.44 14.79
CA ALA A 29 -13.58 1.44 13.48
C ALA A 29 -12.55 1.58 12.35
N ILE A 30 -11.42 2.25 12.59
CA ILE A 30 -10.41 2.42 11.55
C ILE A 30 -9.71 1.12 11.16
N TRP A 31 -9.52 0.20 12.11
CA TRP A 31 -8.92 -1.10 11.84
C TRP A 31 -9.86 -1.93 10.97
N VAL A 32 -11.17 -1.81 11.18
CA VAL A 32 -12.18 -2.41 10.29
C VAL A 32 -12.08 -1.82 8.89
N VAL A 33 -12.02 -0.49 8.76
CA VAL A 33 -11.84 0.17 7.45
C VAL A 33 -10.54 -0.26 6.77
N ALA A 34 -9.45 -0.39 7.53
CA ALA A 34 -8.15 -0.83 7.04
C ALA A 34 -8.20 -2.26 6.47
N VAL A 35 -8.83 -3.19 7.20
CA VAL A 35 -9.01 -4.58 6.75
C VAL A 35 -9.91 -4.63 5.51
N LEU A 36 -11.04 -3.91 5.52
CA LEU A 36 -11.96 -3.85 4.37
C LEU A 36 -11.29 -3.24 3.14
N LEU A 37 -10.52 -2.17 3.32
CA LEU A 37 -9.76 -1.55 2.24
C LEU A 37 -8.71 -2.53 1.70
N LEU A 38 -7.98 -3.23 2.56
CA LEU A 38 -7.00 -4.21 2.13
C LEU A 38 -7.65 -5.32 1.29
N VAL A 39 -8.76 -5.90 1.76
CA VAL A 39 -9.50 -6.94 1.02
C VAL A 39 -10.05 -6.40 -0.30
N ALA A 40 -10.67 -5.22 -0.30
CA ALA A 40 -11.18 -4.58 -1.51
C ALA A 40 -10.07 -4.30 -2.52
N MET A 41 -8.88 -3.89 -2.05
CA MET A 41 -7.73 -3.62 -2.90
C MET A 41 -7.11 -4.90 -3.46
N LEU A 42 -7.06 -5.99 -2.69
CA LEU A 42 -6.60 -7.28 -3.20
C LEU A 42 -7.50 -7.77 -4.34
N LEU A 43 -8.82 -7.74 -4.13
CA LEU A 43 -9.81 -8.16 -5.13
C LEU A 43 -9.87 -7.22 -6.33
N GLY A 44 -9.85 -5.90 -6.09
CA GLY A 44 -9.86 -4.90 -7.15
C GLY A 44 -8.59 -4.95 -8.00
N THR A 45 -7.43 -5.10 -7.36
CA THR A 45 -6.15 -5.28 -8.07
C THR A 45 -6.17 -6.55 -8.90
N LEU A 46 -6.66 -7.67 -8.35
CA LEU A 46 -6.79 -8.92 -9.10
C LEU A 46 -7.61 -8.71 -10.38
N GLN A 47 -8.76 -8.04 -10.27
CA GLN A 47 -9.62 -7.75 -11.41
C GLN A 47 -8.94 -6.83 -12.43
N VAL A 48 -8.25 -5.77 -11.97
CA VAL A 48 -7.53 -4.83 -12.85
C VAL A 48 -6.38 -5.53 -13.59
N LEU A 49 -5.62 -6.37 -12.91
CA LEU A 49 -4.49 -7.10 -13.48
C LEU A 49 -4.93 -8.25 -14.39
N ALA A 50 -5.99 -8.98 -14.04
CA ALA A 50 -6.56 -10.02 -14.90
C ALA A 50 -7.04 -9.44 -16.24
N ASN A 51 -7.64 -8.25 -16.22
CA ASN A 51 -8.06 -7.55 -17.44
C ASN A 51 -6.90 -6.93 -18.24
N ALA A 52 -5.68 -6.87 -17.68
CA ALA A 52 -4.52 -6.28 -18.33
C ALA A 52 -3.92 -7.19 -19.40
N ASP A 53 -3.96 -8.52 -19.21
CA ASP A 53 -3.45 -9.52 -20.15
C ASP A 53 -4.54 -10.51 -20.62
N PRO A 54 -5.29 -10.19 -21.69
CA PRO A 54 -6.32 -11.08 -22.25
C PRO A 54 -5.73 -12.29 -23.01
N LEU A 55 -4.44 -12.27 -23.36
CA LEU A 55 -3.77 -13.44 -23.95
C LEU A 55 -3.23 -14.39 -22.86
N GLY A 56 -3.22 -13.93 -21.61
CA GLY A 56 -2.81 -14.65 -20.41
C GLY A 56 -3.95 -15.36 -19.67
N GLU A 57 -5.14 -15.53 -20.27
CA GLU A 57 -6.28 -16.26 -19.66
C GLU A 57 -5.88 -17.66 -19.12
N SER A 58 -4.79 -18.24 -19.65
CA SER A 58 -4.26 -19.55 -19.23
C SER A 58 -3.24 -19.49 -18.09
N ARG A 59 -2.65 -18.33 -17.77
CA ARG A 59 -1.54 -18.20 -16.80
C ARG A 59 -1.98 -17.69 -15.42
N GLY A 60 -3.14 -17.05 -15.34
CA GLY A 60 -3.65 -16.47 -14.09
C GLY A 60 -2.80 -15.28 -13.59
N VAL A 61 -3.32 -14.55 -12.59
CA VAL A 61 -2.60 -13.45 -11.96
C VAL A 61 -1.82 -13.99 -10.75
N PRO A 62 -0.50 -13.78 -10.66
CA PRO A 62 0.27 -14.18 -9.50
C PRO A 62 -0.19 -13.40 -8.26
N ILE A 63 -0.45 -14.11 -7.16
CA ILE A 63 -0.96 -13.53 -5.91
C ILE A 63 -0.02 -12.46 -5.34
N GLU A 64 1.27 -12.58 -5.60
CA GLU A 64 2.31 -11.67 -5.12
C GLU A 64 2.13 -10.28 -5.72
N ALA A 65 1.71 -10.18 -6.99
CA ALA A 65 1.50 -8.90 -7.66
C ALA A 65 0.35 -8.08 -7.05
N LEU A 66 -0.52 -8.72 -6.26
CA LEU A 66 -1.61 -8.04 -5.56
C LEU A 66 -1.13 -7.25 -4.34
N LEU A 67 0.02 -7.64 -3.79
CA LEU A 67 0.46 -7.17 -2.47
C LEU A 67 0.95 -5.73 -2.53
N THR A 68 1.81 -5.38 -3.50
CA THR A 68 2.37 -4.04 -3.63
C THR A 68 1.30 -2.92 -3.66
N PRO A 69 0.31 -2.94 -4.58
CA PRO A 69 -0.72 -1.90 -4.62
C PRO A 69 -1.68 -1.96 -3.43
N SER A 70 -1.98 -3.15 -2.89
CA SER A 70 -2.90 -3.27 -1.75
C SER A 70 -2.26 -2.74 -0.46
N THR A 71 -0.99 -3.06 -0.22
CA THR A 71 -0.23 -2.49 0.89
C THR A 71 0.01 -1.00 0.69
N ALA A 72 0.18 -0.50 -0.54
CA ALA A 72 0.29 0.94 -0.80
C ALA A 72 -0.97 1.72 -0.39
N ALA A 73 -2.16 1.19 -0.71
CA ALA A 73 -3.42 1.79 -0.28
C ALA A 73 -3.58 1.79 1.25
N LEU A 74 -3.23 0.67 1.90
CA LEU A 74 -3.24 0.54 3.35
C LEU A 74 -2.24 1.52 4.01
N ALA A 75 -1.03 1.62 3.47
CA ALA A 75 -0.02 2.56 3.93
C ALA A 75 -0.52 4.00 3.87
N TRP A 76 -1.18 4.37 2.76
CA TRP A 76 -1.73 5.71 2.59
C TRP A 76 -2.90 6.00 3.54
N LEU A 77 -3.71 4.99 3.88
CA LEU A 77 -4.77 5.11 4.89
C LEU A 77 -4.24 5.55 6.26
N GLY A 78 -3.08 5.03 6.68
CA GLY A 78 -2.42 5.49 7.90
C GLY A 78 -1.75 6.86 7.71
N ALA A 79 -0.94 7.00 6.66
CA ALA A 79 -0.13 8.19 6.42
C ALA A 79 -0.97 9.48 6.23
N ILE A 80 -2.17 9.38 5.64
CA ILE A 80 -3.05 10.54 5.42
C ILE A 80 -3.47 11.21 6.75
N ARG A 81 -3.36 10.51 7.88
CA ARG A 81 -3.70 11.05 9.20
C ARG A 81 -2.69 12.05 9.73
N LEU A 82 -1.45 11.99 9.25
CA LEU A 82 -0.43 12.99 9.53
C LEU A 82 -0.76 14.35 8.90
N VAL A 83 -1.63 14.35 7.90
CA VAL A 83 -2.04 15.57 7.21
C VAL A 83 -3.19 16.21 7.98
N PRO A 84 -3.02 17.47 8.44
CA PRO A 84 -4.09 18.22 9.06
C PRO A 84 -5.30 18.34 8.12
N ILE A 85 -6.50 18.29 8.69
CA ILE A 85 -7.72 18.52 7.90
C ILE A 85 -7.72 19.97 7.41
N GLY A 86 -7.73 20.15 6.09
CA GLY A 86 -7.63 21.46 5.45
C GLY A 86 -7.19 21.35 3.99
N LEU A 87 -6.69 22.45 3.43
CA LEU A 87 -6.27 22.52 2.03
C LEU A 87 -5.16 21.53 1.68
N ALA A 88 -4.32 21.14 2.64
CA ALA A 88 -3.25 20.15 2.44
C ALA A 88 -3.75 18.72 2.21
N LEU A 89 -5.01 18.42 2.55
CA LEU A 89 -5.59 17.08 2.36
C LEU A 89 -5.74 16.72 0.89
N VAL A 90 -6.14 17.69 0.05
CA VAL A 90 -6.31 17.48 -1.40
C VAL A 90 -5.00 17.04 -2.08
N PRO A 91 -3.87 17.76 -1.97
CA PRO A 91 -2.63 17.31 -2.57
C PRO A 91 -2.13 16.00 -1.95
N ALA A 92 -2.38 15.73 -0.66
CA ALA A 92 -2.04 14.46 -0.05
C ALA A 92 -2.84 13.28 -0.65
N LEU A 93 -4.15 13.44 -0.89
CA LEU A 93 -4.94 12.42 -1.58
C LEU A 93 -4.49 12.22 -3.03
N VAL A 94 -4.13 13.30 -3.73
CA VAL A 94 -3.57 13.21 -5.09
C VAL A 94 -2.26 12.43 -5.09
N LEU A 95 -1.34 12.69 -4.14
CA LEU A 95 -0.08 11.96 -4.03
C LEU A 95 -0.30 10.46 -3.75
N GLY A 96 -1.25 10.12 -2.90
CA GLY A 96 -1.64 8.73 -2.65
C GLY A 96 -2.20 8.05 -3.88
N GLY A 97 -3.07 8.74 -4.60
CA GLY A 97 -3.60 8.26 -5.88
C GLY A 97 -2.51 8.04 -6.91
N VAL A 98 -1.53 8.94 -7.00
CA VAL A 98 -0.36 8.79 -7.90
C VAL A 98 0.50 7.59 -7.50
N LEU A 99 0.78 7.42 -6.20
CA LEU A 99 1.53 6.26 -5.71
C LEU A 99 0.81 4.95 -6.07
N LEU A 100 -0.49 4.88 -5.80
CA LEU A 100 -1.29 3.69 -6.07
C LEU A 100 -1.38 3.40 -7.59
N ASP A 101 -1.65 4.41 -8.41
CA ASP A 101 -1.67 4.26 -9.87
C ASP A 101 -0.30 3.82 -10.42
N ARG A 102 0.81 4.29 -9.83
CA ARG A 102 2.15 3.83 -10.21
C ARG A 102 2.39 2.36 -9.87
N THR A 103 2.10 1.94 -8.65
CA THR A 103 2.26 0.52 -8.26
C THR A 103 1.42 -0.41 -9.14
N LEU A 104 0.17 -0.04 -9.44
CA LEU A 104 -0.70 -0.79 -10.37
C LEU A 104 -0.14 -0.83 -11.79
N ARG A 105 0.43 0.27 -12.30
CA ARG A 105 1.09 0.30 -13.62
C ARG A 105 2.33 -0.57 -13.66
N THR A 106 3.16 -0.53 -12.62
CA THR A 106 4.38 -1.32 -12.52
C THR A 106 4.04 -2.82 -12.56
N GLU A 107 3.09 -3.26 -11.74
CA GLU A 107 2.67 -4.67 -11.71
C GLU A 107 1.98 -5.10 -13.01
N ALA A 108 1.10 -4.28 -13.58
CA ALA A 108 0.46 -4.57 -14.87
C ALA A 108 1.48 -4.69 -16.01
N ARG A 109 2.51 -3.83 -16.03
CA ARG A 109 3.59 -3.89 -17.02
C ARG A 109 4.37 -5.19 -16.91
N ILE A 110 4.67 -5.63 -15.69
CA ILE A 110 5.44 -6.85 -15.44
C ILE A 110 4.64 -8.09 -15.84
N ILE A 111 3.33 -8.11 -15.57
CA ILE A 111 2.45 -9.23 -15.96
C ILE A 111 2.33 -9.35 -17.48
N VAL A 112 2.15 -8.23 -18.18
CA VAL A 112 2.02 -8.23 -19.66
C VAL A 112 3.36 -8.52 -20.35
N SER A 113 4.48 -8.36 -19.65
CA SER A 113 5.79 -8.70 -20.20
C SER A 113 5.90 -10.21 -20.44
N LEU A 114 6.03 -10.62 -21.70
CA LEU A 114 6.37 -12.01 -22.08
C LEU A 114 7.78 -12.44 -21.63
N ARG A 115 8.57 -11.52 -21.09
CA ARG A 115 9.91 -11.76 -20.55
C ARG A 115 9.86 -11.78 -19.03
N GLU A 116 10.65 -12.66 -18.42
CA GLU A 116 10.89 -12.65 -16.97
C GLU A 116 11.35 -11.26 -16.49
N PRO A 117 11.02 -10.85 -15.25
CA PRO A 117 11.37 -9.53 -14.71
C PRO A 117 12.86 -9.24 -14.83
N ASN A 118 13.21 -8.09 -15.42
CA ASN A 118 14.60 -7.66 -15.54
C ASN A 118 15.08 -6.96 -14.25
N ALA A 119 16.37 -6.62 -14.18
CA ALA A 119 16.95 -5.96 -13.01
C ALA A 119 16.31 -4.59 -12.70
N ALA A 120 15.88 -3.84 -13.72
CA ALA A 120 15.24 -2.53 -13.54
C ALA A 120 13.82 -2.65 -12.97
N ASP A 121 13.05 -3.65 -13.40
CA ASP A 121 11.72 -3.97 -12.84
C ASP A 121 11.85 -4.35 -11.36
N ARG A 122 12.85 -5.18 -11.02
CA ARG A 122 13.14 -5.52 -9.63
C ARG A 122 13.49 -4.28 -8.80
N THR A 123 14.40 -3.43 -9.29
CA THR A 123 14.74 -2.19 -8.58
C THR A 123 13.53 -1.29 -8.38
N THR A 124 12.66 -1.20 -9.40
CA THR A 124 11.42 -0.40 -9.30
C THR A 124 10.51 -0.94 -8.20
N ILE A 125 10.25 -2.25 -8.16
CA ILE A 125 9.41 -2.84 -7.10
C ILE A 125 10.07 -2.68 -5.73
N LEU A 126 11.38 -2.87 -5.61
CA LEU A 126 12.07 -2.70 -4.32
C LEU A 126 11.98 -1.25 -3.82
N LEU A 127 12.07 -0.26 -4.72
CA LEU A 127 11.88 1.15 -4.36
C LEU A 127 10.42 1.46 -3.98
N GLU A 128 9.44 0.91 -4.72
CA GLU A 128 8.03 1.03 -4.37
C GLU A 128 7.74 0.38 -3.02
N ALA A 129 8.26 -0.83 -2.77
CA ALA A 129 8.12 -1.53 -1.51
C ALA A 129 8.77 -0.77 -0.36
N LEU A 130 9.96 -0.19 -0.56
CA LEU A 130 10.62 0.64 0.45
C LEU A 130 9.79 1.88 0.80
N LEU A 131 9.29 2.59 -0.22
CA LEU A 131 8.45 3.77 -0.04
C LEU A 131 7.15 3.42 0.68
N VAL A 132 6.50 2.32 0.27
CA VAL A 132 5.27 1.82 0.89
C VAL A 132 5.51 1.36 2.32
N ALA A 133 6.62 0.65 2.61
CA ALA A 133 6.98 0.23 3.95
C ALA A 133 7.18 1.44 4.88
N PHE A 134 7.94 2.44 4.41
CA PHE A 134 8.15 3.69 5.15
C PHE A 134 6.83 4.38 5.51
N LEU A 135 5.95 4.55 4.52
CA LEU A 135 4.63 5.17 4.73
C LEU A 135 3.74 4.33 5.64
N ALA A 136 3.81 3.00 5.51
CA ALA A 136 3.01 2.08 6.30
C ALA A 136 3.44 2.10 7.78
N PHE A 137 4.73 2.00 8.10
CA PHE A 137 5.19 2.04 9.49
C PHE A 137 4.85 3.36 10.17
N ILE A 138 5.03 4.48 9.45
CA ILE A 138 4.61 5.79 9.96
C ILE A 138 3.09 5.86 10.12
N GLY A 139 2.35 5.31 9.16
CA GLY A 139 0.89 5.28 9.20
C GLY A 139 0.33 4.43 10.33
N VAL A 140 0.93 3.27 10.60
CA VAL A 140 0.58 2.38 11.72
C VAL A 140 0.90 3.10 13.04
N ALA A 141 2.07 3.71 13.16
CA ALA A 141 2.43 4.52 14.32
C ALA A 141 1.43 5.67 14.55
N ALA A 142 0.92 6.30 13.49
CA ALA A 142 -0.11 7.34 13.57
C ALA A 142 -1.51 6.82 13.99
N LEU A 143 -1.78 5.52 13.82
CA LEU A 143 -3.04 4.88 14.21
C LEU A 143 -3.04 4.38 15.66
N VAL A 144 -1.86 4.08 16.20
CA VAL A 144 -1.70 3.58 17.57
C VAL A 144 -1.56 4.76 18.54
N PRO A 145 -2.36 4.82 19.61
CA PRO A 145 -2.23 5.87 20.62
C PRO A 145 -0.83 5.88 21.25
N GLY A 146 -0.17 7.04 21.21
CA GLY A 146 1.21 7.23 21.66
C GLY A 146 2.28 6.73 20.69
N GLY A 147 1.90 6.18 19.52
CA GLY A 147 2.84 5.58 18.56
C GLY A 147 3.77 6.59 17.88
N LEU A 148 3.42 7.88 17.91
CA LEU A 148 4.26 8.97 17.46
C LEU A 148 4.56 9.93 18.62
N PRO A 149 5.75 10.57 18.62
CA PRO A 149 6.08 11.58 19.61
C PRO A 149 5.15 12.80 19.49
N GLU A 150 4.67 13.28 20.62
CA GLU A 150 3.85 14.49 20.68
C GLU A 150 4.74 15.73 20.57
N PRO A 151 4.54 16.57 19.53
CA PRO A 151 5.36 17.76 19.34
C PRO A 151 5.13 18.77 20.49
N GLY A 152 6.21 19.18 21.16
CA GLY A 152 6.17 20.15 22.25
C GLY A 152 6.03 19.55 23.65
N VAL A 153 5.97 18.22 23.78
CA VAL A 153 6.02 17.54 25.07
C VAL A 153 7.48 17.23 25.44
N PRO A 154 7.98 17.67 26.61
CA PRO A 154 9.31 17.31 27.09
C PRO A 154 9.48 15.79 27.20
N GLU A 155 10.65 15.24 26.83
CA GLU A 155 10.92 13.80 26.88
C GLU A 155 10.67 13.18 28.26
N ALA A 156 10.90 13.93 29.33
CA ALA A 156 10.65 13.51 30.71
C ALA A 156 9.16 13.28 31.06
N SER A 157 8.25 13.76 30.21
CA SER A 157 6.79 13.63 30.36
C SER A 157 6.17 12.64 29.37
N VAL A 158 6.98 11.98 28.54
CA VAL A 158 6.50 10.96 27.60
C VAL A 158 6.10 9.72 28.40
N THR A 159 4.80 9.42 28.39
CA THR A 159 4.30 8.17 28.98
C THR A 159 4.68 7.02 28.05
N PRO A 160 5.32 5.94 28.56
CA PRO A 160 5.67 4.79 27.74
C PRO A 160 4.41 4.14 27.17
N LEU A 161 4.55 3.59 25.97
CA LEU A 161 3.46 2.93 25.26
C LEU A 161 2.91 1.77 26.10
N SER A 162 1.58 1.62 26.15
CA SER A 162 0.99 0.46 26.81
C SER A 162 1.37 -0.83 26.09
N GLU A 163 1.48 -1.94 26.84
CA GLU A 163 1.82 -3.25 26.27
C GLU A 163 0.87 -3.68 25.15
N SER A 164 -0.43 -3.39 25.31
CA SER A 164 -1.44 -3.64 24.28
C SER A 164 -1.15 -2.87 22.99
N ASN A 165 -0.74 -1.60 23.10
CA ASN A 165 -0.46 -0.75 21.95
C ASN A 165 0.85 -1.16 21.27
N LEU A 166 1.84 -1.62 22.04
CA LEU A 166 3.08 -2.17 21.50
C LEU A 166 2.80 -3.42 20.68
N LEU A 167 1.94 -4.30 21.19
CA LEU A 167 1.58 -5.53 20.49
C LEU A 167 0.83 -5.22 19.19
N VAL A 168 -0.12 -4.26 19.20
CA VAL A 168 -0.84 -3.84 17.99
C VAL A 168 0.11 -3.21 16.97
N LEU A 169 1.00 -2.31 17.40
CA LEU A 169 2.00 -1.68 16.53
C LEU A 169 2.91 -2.74 15.89
N ALA A 170 3.50 -3.61 16.70
CA ALA A 170 4.40 -4.66 16.24
C ALA A 170 3.70 -5.65 15.30
N ALA A 171 2.45 -6.04 15.60
CA ALA A 171 1.68 -6.95 14.76
C ALA A 171 1.34 -6.34 13.39
N ALA A 172 0.94 -5.07 13.37
CA ALA A 172 0.63 -4.35 12.13
C ALA A 172 1.90 -4.12 11.27
N ASP A 173 3.02 -3.75 11.89
CA ASP A 173 4.30 -3.60 11.19
C ASP A 173 4.81 -4.94 10.67
N ALA A 174 4.69 -6.02 11.46
CA ALA A 174 5.05 -7.37 11.03
C ALA A 174 4.19 -7.84 9.85
N LEU A 175 2.90 -7.52 9.84
CA LEU A 175 2.02 -7.81 8.71
C LEU A 175 2.50 -7.09 7.44
N VAL A 176 2.73 -5.77 7.52
CA VAL A 176 3.23 -4.97 6.39
C VAL A 176 4.56 -5.51 5.88
N ALA A 177 5.51 -5.75 6.78
CA ALA A 177 6.83 -6.29 6.46
C ALA A 177 6.72 -7.69 5.84
N GLY A 178 5.80 -8.52 6.34
CA GLY A 178 5.53 -9.85 5.80
C GLY A 178 4.98 -9.80 4.37
N LEU A 179 4.01 -8.94 4.09
CA LEU A 179 3.42 -8.79 2.75
C LEU A 179 4.47 -8.29 1.73
N LEU A 180 5.21 -7.23 2.08
CA LEU A 180 6.23 -6.66 1.19
C LEU A 180 7.48 -7.55 1.07
N GLY A 181 7.88 -8.20 2.17
CA GLY A 181 8.96 -9.17 2.19
C GLY A 181 8.66 -10.39 1.34
N TYR A 182 7.42 -10.90 1.41
CA TYR A 182 6.97 -11.99 0.54
C TYR A 182 7.03 -11.57 -0.94
N ARG A 183 6.52 -10.39 -1.30
CA ARG A 183 6.66 -9.85 -2.67
C ARG A 183 8.12 -9.78 -3.11
N ALA A 184 8.99 -9.21 -2.28
CA ALA A 184 10.41 -9.04 -2.58
C ALA A 184 11.12 -10.40 -2.77
N SER A 185 10.75 -11.41 -1.98
CA SER A 185 11.28 -12.77 -2.07
C SER A 185 10.85 -13.49 -3.37
N ALA A 186 9.67 -13.17 -3.88
CA ALA A 186 9.14 -13.74 -5.10
C ALA A 186 9.79 -13.16 -6.37
N LEU A 187 10.50 -12.03 -6.28
CA LEU A 187 11.25 -11.44 -7.39
C LEU A 187 12.56 -12.22 -7.65
N ARG A 188 12.44 -13.36 -8.33
CA ARG A 188 13.61 -14.11 -8.83
C ARG A 188 14.15 -13.44 -10.10
N VAL A 189 15.44 -13.11 -10.11
CA VAL A 189 16.17 -12.58 -11.28
C VAL A 189 17.00 -13.71 -11.88
N ARG A 190 16.94 -13.92 -13.20
CA ARG A 190 18.00 -14.67 -13.88
C ARG A 190 19.29 -13.85 -13.87
N LYS A 191 20.35 -14.38 -13.23
CA LYS A 191 21.72 -14.00 -13.58
C LYS A 191 21.91 -14.38 -15.05
N VAL A 192 22.13 -13.39 -15.91
CA VAL A 192 22.75 -13.65 -17.21
C VAL A 192 24.14 -14.18 -16.88
N SER A 193 24.40 -15.45 -17.16
CA SER A 193 25.78 -15.94 -17.23
C SER A 193 26.38 -15.37 -18.50
N ASP A 194 27.45 -14.59 -18.36
CA ASP A 194 28.36 -14.25 -19.45
C ASP A 194 28.91 -15.52 -20.12
#